data_AF-A0A2E1RDR6-F1
#
_entry.id   AF-A0A2E1RDR6-F1
#
_cell.length_a   1.000
_cell.length_b   1.000
_cell.length_c   1.000
_cell.angle_alpha   90.00
_cell.angle_beta   90.00
_cell.angle_gamma   90.00
#
_symmetry.space_group_name_H-M   'P 1'
#
loop_
_entity.id
_entity.type
_entity.pdbx_description
1 polymer ?
#
loop_
_entity_poly.entity_id
_entity_poly.type
_entity_poly.pdbx_seq_one_letter_code
_entity_poly.pdbx_strand_id
1 'polypeptide(L)'
;MGFVKLLEEGKYFEIQKRSGRSETLEEESTPFCGALRPHYNPKMILLLSSPLESRGDVFEFRSEDIIYAEELSSITKPNGVTVERVRLWVKNGSPAMRMEPILVGNKD
;
A
#
# COMPACT_ATOMS: atom_id res chain seq x y z
N MET A 1 17.75 -9.01 -6.37
CA MET A 1 16.34 -9.32 -6.69
C MET A 1 15.55 -8.03 -6.44
N GLY A 2 14.99 -7.39 -7.46
CA GLY A 2 14.42 -6.04 -7.35
C GLY A 2 13.00 -6.03 -6.81
N PHE A 3 12.71 -5.14 -5.86
CA PHE A 3 11.40 -4.90 -5.22
C PHE A 3 10.21 -4.85 -6.20
N VAL A 4 10.44 -4.41 -7.44
CA VAL A 4 9.41 -4.36 -8.50
C VAL A 4 8.79 -5.73 -8.77
N LYS A 5 9.61 -6.80 -8.78
CA LYS A 5 9.14 -8.16 -9.05
C LYS A 5 8.24 -8.71 -7.93
N LEU A 6 8.40 -8.20 -6.71
CA LEU A 6 7.62 -8.63 -5.54
C LEU A 6 6.20 -8.07 -5.53
N LEU A 7 6.03 -6.87 -6.09
CA LEU A 7 4.74 -6.22 -6.22
C LEU A 7 3.90 -6.81 -7.35
N GLU A 8 4.53 -7.32 -8.41
CA GLU A 8 3.84 -8.01 -9.51
C GLU A 8 3.38 -9.43 -9.15
N GLU A 9 4.04 -10.08 -8.19
CA GLU A 9 3.77 -11.48 -7.80
C GLU A 9 2.86 -11.62 -6.56
N GLY A 10 2.28 -10.52 -6.03
CA GLY A 10 1.43 -10.57 -4.83
C GLY A 10 2.18 -11.04 -3.57
N LYS A 11 3.51 -10.86 -3.51
CA LYS A 11 4.35 -11.37 -2.42
C LYS A 11 4.42 -10.40 -1.24
N TYR A 12 3.29 -10.20 -0.57
CA TYR A 12 3.17 -9.34 0.62
C TYR A 12 4.11 -9.77 1.77
N PHE A 13 4.41 -11.06 1.87
CA PHE A 13 5.27 -11.65 2.91
C PHE A 13 6.72 -11.18 2.87
N GLU A 14 7.19 -10.56 1.77
CA GLU A 14 8.54 -10.01 1.71
C GLU A 14 8.61 -8.56 2.24
N ILE A 15 7.46 -7.93 2.46
CA ILE A 15 7.33 -6.56 2.96
C ILE A 15 7.20 -6.55 4.50
N GLN A 16 6.72 -7.63 5.10
CA GLN A 16 6.53 -7.73 6.54
C GLN A 16 7.86 -7.95 7.28
N LYS A 17 8.08 -7.19 8.36
CA LYS A 17 9.21 -7.43 9.28
C LYS A 17 8.91 -8.55 10.27
N ARG A 18 7.64 -8.74 10.62
CA ARG A 18 7.18 -9.79 11.54
C ARG A 18 6.45 -10.89 10.76
N SER A 19 6.62 -12.14 11.19
CA SER A 19 6.01 -13.32 10.57
C SER A 19 4.51 -13.48 10.91
N GLY A 20 3.98 -12.67 11.81
CA GLY A 20 2.57 -12.68 12.20
C GLY A 20 2.15 -11.41 12.95
N ARG A 21 0.84 -11.25 13.13
CA ARG A 21 0.24 -10.13 13.85
C ARG A 21 0.54 -10.23 15.35
N SER A 22 1.16 -9.19 15.92
CA SER A 22 1.39 -9.06 17.37
C SER A 22 0.13 -8.51 18.05
N GLU A 23 -0.09 -8.84 19.32
CA GLU A 23 -1.18 -8.27 20.14
C GLU A 23 -1.00 -6.76 20.39
N THR A 24 0.22 -6.26 20.29
CA THR A 24 0.58 -4.84 20.49
C THR A 24 0.58 -4.03 19.18
N LEU A 25 0.23 -4.64 18.04
CA LEU A 25 0.42 -4.04 16.73
C LEU A 25 -0.36 -2.72 16.59
N GLU A 26 -1.59 -2.71 17.08
CA GLU A 26 -2.50 -1.56 17.06
C GLU A 26 -2.01 -0.41 17.93
N GLU A 27 -1.25 -0.70 18.99
CA GLU A 27 -0.68 0.32 19.88
C GLU A 27 0.55 0.99 19.25
N GLU A 28 1.36 0.21 18.53
CA GLU A 28 2.63 0.66 17.96
C GLU A 28 2.53 1.14 16.49
N SER A 29 1.38 0.97 15.83
CA SER A 29 1.23 1.27 14.40
C SER A 29 -0.14 1.80 14.00
N THR A 30 -0.17 2.42 12.81
CA THR A 30 -1.38 2.94 12.17
C THR A 30 -1.64 2.15 10.87
N PRO A 31 -2.87 1.65 10.65
CA PRO A 31 -3.19 0.87 9.47
C PRO A 31 -3.54 1.74 8.25
N PHE A 32 -3.05 1.35 7.07
CA PHE A 32 -3.39 1.93 5.78
C PHE A 32 -3.80 0.84 4.80
N CYS A 33 -4.95 0.99 4.13
CA CYS A 33 -5.48 0.01 3.20
C CYS A 33 -5.39 0.52 1.76
N GLY A 34 -5.05 -0.36 0.82
CA GLY A 34 -5.00 -0.01 -0.60
C GLY A 34 -4.40 -1.10 -1.46
N ALA A 35 -4.02 -0.74 -2.69
CA ALA A 35 -3.21 -1.59 -3.56
C ALA A 35 -1.78 -1.07 -3.61
N LEU A 36 -0.81 -1.97 -3.54
CA LEU A 36 0.58 -1.59 -3.71
C LEU A 36 0.84 -1.16 -5.15
N ARG A 37 1.77 -0.20 -5.30
CA ARG A 37 2.22 0.30 -6.60
C ARG A 37 3.74 0.29 -6.68
N PRO A 38 4.32 0.04 -7.86
CA PRO A 38 5.76 0.10 -8.05
C PRO A 38 6.34 1.46 -7.66
N HIS A 39 7.48 1.45 -6.99
CA HIS A 39 8.25 2.64 -6.68
C HIS A 39 9.69 2.49 -7.22
N TYR A 40 10.27 3.57 -7.75
CA TYR A 40 11.62 3.55 -8.35
C TYR A 40 12.72 3.38 -7.30
N ASN A 41 12.55 3.99 -6.13
CA ASN A 41 13.40 3.76 -4.95
C ASN A 41 12.96 2.45 -4.27
N PRO A 42 13.82 1.43 -4.20
CA PRO A 42 13.47 0.13 -3.62
C PRO A 42 13.27 0.18 -2.09
N LYS A 43 13.62 1.29 -1.43
CA LYS A 43 13.39 1.47 0.01
C LYS A 43 12.05 2.11 0.32
N MET A 44 11.28 2.50 -0.69
CA MET A 44 9.98 3.14 -0.53
C MET A 44 8.87 2.26 -1.12
N ILE A 45 7.67 2.45 -0.61
CA ILE A 45 6.46 1.73 -1.01
C ILE A 45 5.37 2.75 -1.31
N LEU A 46 4.70 2.58 -2.45
CA LEU A 46 3.48 3.32 -2.77
C LEU A 46 2.25 2.47 -2.47
N LEU A 47 1.24 3.10 -1.87
CA LEU A 47 -0.05 2.51 -1.59
C LEU A 47 -1.16 3.42 -2.14
N LEU A 48 -1.93 2.90 -3.11
CA LEU A 48 -3.10 3.59 -3.67
C LEU A 48 -4.35 3.18 -2.89
N SER A 49 -4.97 4.11 -2.15
CA SER A 49 -6.03 3.81 -1.17
C SER A 49 -7.34 3.31 -1.80
N SER A 50 -7.73 3.91 -2.92
CA SER A 50 -8.93 3.57 -3.68
C SER A 50 -8.54 3.18 -5.10
N PRO A 51 -8.02 1.97 -5.33
CA PRO A 51 -7.31 1.64 -6.57
C PRO A 51 -8.21 1.43 -7.78
N LEU A 52 -9.52 1.37 -7.57
CA LEU A 52 -10.53 1.33 -8.61
C LEU A 52 -11.13 2.72 -8.91
N GLU A 53 -10.83 3.73 -8.10
CA GLU A 53 -11.35 5.09 -8.25
C GLU A 53 -10.30 6.02 -8.86
N SER A 54 -10.75 7.04 -9.60
CA SER A 54 -9.85 8.01 -10.25
C SER A 54 -9.20 9.00 -9.29
N ARG A 55 -9.67 9.09 -8.05
CA ARG A 55 -9.25 10.08 -7.04
C ARG A 55 -8.71 9.45 -5.75
N GLY A 56 -8.25 8.20 -5.81
CA GLY A 56 -7.65 7.56 -4.63
C GLY A 56 -6.33 8.21 -4.24
N ASP A 57 -6.20 8.62 -2.97
CA ASP A 57 -4.92 9.08 -2.43
C ASP A 57 -3.80 8.07 -2.66
N VAL A 58 -2.61 8.56 -2.95
CA VAL A 58 -1.39 7.75 -2.95
C VAL A 58 -0.58 8.09 -1.72
N PHE A 59 -0.30 7.08 -0.91
CA PHE A 59 0.62 7.19 0.21
C PHE A 59 1.99 6.64 -0.18
N GLU A 60 3.04 7.30 0.27
CA GLU A 60 4.42 6.83 0.17
C GLU A 60 4.99 6.60 1.56
N PHE A 61 5.50 5.38 1.78
CA PHE A 61 6.08 4.94 3.04
C PHE A 61 7.50 4.45 2.83
N ARG A 62 8.34 4.53 3.85
CA ARG A 62 9.59 3.76 3.87
C ARG A 62 9.24 2.30 4.17
N SER A 63 9.83 1.39 3.41
CA SER A 63 9.71 -0.06 3.63
C SER A 63 10.16 -0.47 5.04
N GLU A 64 11.17 0.21 5.60
CA GLU A 64 11.66 -0.06 6.95
C GLU A 64 10.67 0.36 8.06
N ASP A 65 9.67 1.18 7.76
CA ASP A 65 8.69 1.60 8.76
C ASP A 65 7.41 0.73 8.72
N ILE A 66 7.33 -0.22 7.79
CA ILE A 66 6.27 -1.23 7.75
C ILE A 66 6.57 -2.32 8.78
N ILE A 67 5.72 -2.45 9.78
CA ILE A 67 5.85 -3.49 10.82
C ILE A 67 5.26 -4.80 10.31
N TYR A 68 4.08 -4.70 9.71
CA TYR A 68 3.30 -5.86 9.27
C TYR A 68 2.45 -5.51 8.06
N ALA A 69 2.14 -6.51 7.25
CA ALA A 69 1.27 -6.39 6.08
C ALA A 69 0.25 -7.53 6.10
N GLU A 70 -1.02 -7.21 5.86
CA GLU A 70 -2.11 -8.18 5.79
C GLU A 70 -2.68 -8.17 4.38
N GLU A 71 -2.78 -9.33 3.76
CA GLU A 71 -3.57 -9.49 2.55
C GLU A 71 -5.05 -9.26 2.87
N LEU A 72 -5.73 -8.51 2.01
CA LEU A 72 -7.16 -8.28 2.08
C LEU A 72 -7.85 -8.91 0.86
N SER A 73 -9.16 -9.13 0.96
CA SER A 73 -9.95 -9.56 -0.19
C SER A 73 -9.76 -8.63 -1.39
N SER A 74 -9.52 -9.23 -2.55
CA SER A 74 -9.46 -8.51 -3.83
C SER A 74 -10.79 -7.84 -4.15
N ILE A 75 -10.74 -6.74 -4.89
CA ILE A 75 -11.93 -6.04 -5.40
C ILE A 75 -11.97 -6.11 -6.91
N THR A 76 -13.17 -6.31 -7.47
CA THR A 76 -13.37 -6.49 -8.92
C THR A 76 -14.43 -5.54 -9.44
N LYS A 77 -14.15 -4.87 -10.55
CA LYS A 77 -15.13 -4.05 -11.28
C LYS A 77 -16.03 -4.92 -12.17
N PRO A 78 -17.23 -4.42 -12.55
CA PRO A 78 -18.10 -5.12 -13.50
C PRO A 78 -17.45 -5.43 -14.86
N ASN A 79 -16.43 -4.66 -15.26
CA ASN A 79 -15.67 -4.91 -16.49
C ASN A 79 -14.58 -5.99 -16.34
N GLY A 80 -14.53 -6.70 -15.22
CA GLY A 80 -13.61 -7.81 -14.95
C GLY A 80 -12.24 -7.40 -14.38
N VAL A 81 -11.95 -6.09 -14.27
CA VAL A 81 -10.69 -5.64 -13.65
C VAL A 81 -10.67 -5.98 -12.17
N THR A 82 -9.75 -6.84 -11.76
CA THR A 82 -9.55 -7.26 -10.37
C THR A 82 -8.27 -6.63 -9.82
N VAL A 83 -8.31 -6.18 -8.57
CA VAL A 83 -7.18 -5.57 -7.87
C VAL A 83 -7.03 -6.22 -6.50
N GLU A 84 -5.84 -6.76 -6.25
CA GLU A 84 -5.44 -7.23 -4.93
C GLU A 84 -5.20 -6.05 -3.98
N ARG A 85 -5.41 -6.31 -2.68
CA ARG A 85 -5.33 -5.29 -1.65
C ARG A 85 -4.55 -5.76 -0.46
N VAL A 86 -3.95 -4.80 0.22
CA VAL A 86 -3.21 -5.00 1.45
C VAL A 86 -3.66 -4.00 2.52
N ARG A 87 -3.52 -4.37 3.78
CA ARG A 87 -3.42 -3.44 4.90
C ARG A 87 -1.97 -3.40 5.38
N LEU A 88 -1.34 -2.24 5.27
CA LEU A 88 -0.03 -1.98 5.85
C LEU A 88 -0.19 -1.43 7.26
N TRP A 89 0.52 -2.00 8.21
CA TRP A 89 0.64 -1.50 9.58
C TRP A 89 1.96 -0.74 9.69
N VAL A 90 1.87 0.58 9.68
CA VAL A 90 3.03 1.48 9.64
C VAL A 90 3.34 1.97 11.04
N LYS A 91 4.60 1.86 11.47
CA LYS A 91 5.04 2.27 12.80
C LYS A 91 4.62 3.70 13.14
N ASN A 92 4.04 3.91 14.32
CA ASN A 92 3.62 5.23 14.79
C ASN A 92 4.80 6.20 14.87
N GLY A 93 4.55 7.45 14.45
CA GLY A 93 5.58 8.51 14.39
C GLY A 93 6.50 8.44 13.16
N SER A 94 6.33 7.46 12.27
CA SER A 94 7.13 7.37 11.04
C SER A 94 6.73 8.45 10.03
N PRO A 95 7.68 9.03 9.30
CA PRO A 95 7.38 10.00 8.25
C PRO A 95 6.73 9.28 7.04
N ALA A 96 5.69 9.90 6.49
CA ALA A 96 5.01 9.44 5.28
C ALA A 96 4.63 10.64 4.41
N MET A 97 4.48 10.42 3.10
CA MET A 97 3.92 11.40 2.18
C MET A 97 2.51 10.96 1.77
N ARG A 98 1.58 11.92 1.69
CA ARG A 98 0.28 11.74 1.04
C ARG A 98 0.24 12.62 -0.19
N MET A 99 -0.06 12.01 -1.33
CA MET A 99 -0.24 12.67 -2.61
C MET A 99 -1.71 12.55 -3.01
N GLU A 100 -2.33 13.69 -3.26
CA GLU A 100 -3.69 13.77 -3.78
C GLU A 100 -3.64 13.84 -5.31
N PRO A 101 -4.24 12.87 -6.03
CA PRO A 101 -4.34 12.96 -7.48
C PRO A 101 -5.20 14.15 -7.89
N ILE A 102 -4.68 14.94 -8.83
CA ILE A 102 -5.41 16.04 -9.43
C ILE A 102 -5.85 15.68 -10.85
N LEU A 103 -6.98 16.23 -11.28
CA LEU A 103 -7.34 16.24 -12.70
C LEU A 103 -6.62 17.42 -13.36
N VAL A 104 -5.80 17.14 -14.37
CA VAL A 104 -5.14 18.19 -15.17
C VAL A 104 -6.03 18.52 -16.37
N GLY A 105 -6.35 19.79 -16.56
CA GLY A 105 -7.31 20.26 -17.57
C GLY A 105 -8.70 20.54 -17.00
N ASN A 106 -9.65 20.91 -17.86
CA ASN A 106 -10.96 21.41 -17.42
C ASN A 106 -11.99 20.29 -17.26
N LYS A 107 -12.84 20.42 -16.23
CA LYS A 107 -14.25 20.04 -16.36
C LYS A 107 -14.89 21.11 -17.24
N ASP A 108 -15.55 20.71 -18.30
CA ASP A 108 -16.49 21.60 -19.00
C ASP A 108 -17.53 22.16 -18.02
#